data_AF-A0A9P7D5N2-F1
#
_entry.id   AF-A0A9P7D5N2-F1
#
_cell.length_a   1.000
_cell.length_b   1.000
_cell.length_c   1.000
_cell.angle_alpha   90.00
_cell.angle_beta   90.00
_cell.angle_gamma   90.00
#
_symmetry.space_group_name_H-M   'P 1'
#
loop_
_entity.id
_entity.type
_entity.pdbx_description
1 polymer ?
#
loop_
_entity_poly.entity_id
_entity_poly.type
_entity_poly.pdbx_seq_one_letter_code
_entity_poly.pdbx_strand_id
1 'polypeptide(L)'
;MAGSNQEYFQSALYQIPERDPVIPGGAPQWSNAPGVSYKDRAVPNVTQPVGFQPTDEQLFVRNAYGEPLPNADFLKQHFFHEGRLTEAQALYILQQATSLLTREPNLVNVESPVTICGDIHGQYYDLMKLLEIGGTFSDNSYLFLGDYVDRGNFGIECLLYLYALKLQYPKHITLLRGNHECRHLTEYFTFKRECLHKYSPAVYDACIASFCALPVSALVDNRFFCVHGGLSPELMTLDDLRRLDRFQEPGSSGLLCDLLWSDPVVNFGYEHEHSQQGPPLPPGTTFEHNGVRGCSYFFTYEAACKFLERNNLLGIVRGHEAQDAGYMMYRKTPTKKFPSVITVFSAPNYLDVYHNRGAVIKYANKNITIRQYNSSSHPYWLPNFMDGFTWSLPFVGAKITEMLLAILATCSPEELEDTEVSIEEGDEATRAIMDLALPPPEISVRRQAIKNKILAVGKMQRVFQLLREEAENASELAAVASEEPIAGLDRVGSDLLTAQGTQMRHYIRSFADARRSDLMNERLPIFQPTDSVADFPVMPAPSMRRRGSGDIDGVTMEELIRRALEEPDEDGLQGGTVERIAERVAIGRKVTGKPMPLKRFETT
;
A
#
# COMPACT_ATOMS: atom_id res chain seq x y z
N MET A 1 46.76 38.21 27.28
CA MET A 1 46.27 37.64 26.00
C MET A 1 44.75 37.83 25.93
N ALA A 2 44.27 39.00 25.53
CA ALA A 2 42.83 39.33 25.52
C ALA A 2 42.54 40.37 24.42
N GLY A 3 42.48 39.95 23.16
CA GLY A 3 42.32 40.90 22.05
C GLY A 3 42.07 40.27 20.69
N SER A 4 41.10 39.37 20.56
CA SER A 4 40.77 38.81 19.22
C SER A 4 39.29 38.51 18.96
N ASN A 5 38.38 38.64 19.92
CA ASN A 5 36.94 38.40 19.68
C ASN A 5 36.08 39.66 19.52
N GLN A 6 36.58 40.85 19.87
CA GLN A 6 35.76 42.08 19.84
C GLN A 6 35.67 42.71 18.43
N GLU A 7 36.68 42.50 17.58
CA GLU A 7 36.70 43.01 16.20
C GLU A 7 35.77 42.21 15.26
N TYR A 8 35.56 40.92 15.53
CA TYR A 8 34.68 40.07 14.70
C TYR A 8 33.20 40.46 14.86
N PHE A 9 32.75 40.80 16.08
CA PHE A 9 31.38 41.27 16.32
C PHE A 9 31.12 42.68 15.77
N GLN A 10 32.10 43.59 15.84
CA GLN A 10 31.98 44.91 15.20
C GLN A 10 31.91 44.83 13.67
N SER A 11 32.63 43.88 13.05
CA SER A 11 32.55 43.64 11.60
C SER A 11 31.19 43.09 11.14
N ALA A 12 30.50 42.29 11.97
CA ALA A 12 29.20 41.72 11.62
C ALA A 12 28.06 42.75 11.74
N LEU A 13 28.12 43.63 12.76
CA LEU A 13 27.17 44.72 12.96
C LEU A 13 27.23 45.79 11.85
N TYR A 14 28.42 46.09 11.31
CA TYR A 14 28.59 47.05 10.22
C TYR A 14 28.17 46.52 8.83
N GLN A 15 27.91 45.21 8.68
CA GLN A 15 27.49 44.61 7.41
C GLN A 15 25.98 44.44 7.28
N ILE A 16 25.20 44.85 8.29
CA ILE A 16 23.74 44.91 8.21
C ILE A 16 23.38 46.32 7.73
N PRO A 17 23.05 46.55 6.45
CA PRO A 17 22.57 47.86 6.03
C PRO A 17 21.27 48.16 6.79
N GLU A 18 21.20 49.30 7.47
CA GLU A 18 19.98 49.86 8.04
C GLU A 18 18.91 49.90 6.96
N ARG A 19 17.99 48.93 6.98
CA ARG A 19 16.74 49.01 6.24
C ARG A 19 15.70 49.55 7.20
N ASP A 20 15.02 50.61 6.77
CA ASP A 20 13.90 51.21 7.49
C ASP A 20 12.89 50.14 7.93
N PRO A 21 12.26 50.32 9.12
CA PRO A 21 11.31 49.37 9.66
C PRO A 21 10.10 49.25 8.71
N VAL A 22 10.04 48.13 8.00
CA VAL A 22 8.86 47.77 7.20
C VAL A 22 7.73 47.48 8.18
N ILE A 23 6.70 48.33 8.14
CA ILE A 23 5.46 48.20 8.91
C ILE A 23 4.86 46.80 8.67
N PRO A 24 4.59 46.00 9.72
CA PRO A 24 4.07 44.64 9.56
C PRO A 24 2.59 44.70 9.18
N GLY A 25 2.32 44.77 7.88
CA GLY A 25 0.98 44.67 7.29
C GLY A 25 0.95 44.12 5.87
N GLY A 26 2.11 43.90 5.24
CA GLY A 26 2.22 43.22 3.95
C GLY A 26 2.77 41.82 4.13
N ALA A 27 2.09 40.82 3.58
CA ALA A 27 2.65 39.46 3.44
C ALA A 27 4.06 39.56 2.81
N PRO A 28 5.04 38.76 3.27
CA PRO A 28 6.39 38.80 2.71
C PRO A 28 6.29 38.58 1.19
N GLN A 29 6.70 39.57 0.41
CA GLN A 29 6.89 39.37 -1.03
C GLN A 29 8.13 38.52 -1.19
N TRP A 30 7.90 37.21 -1.40
CA TRP A 30 8.93 36.30 -1.87
C TRP A 30 9.43 36.85 -3.21
N SER A 31 10.67 37.31 -3.26
CA SER A 31 11.30 37.72 -4.50
C SER A 31 11.37 36.50 -5.41
N ASN A 32 10.52 36.46 -6.44
CA ASN A 32 10.57 35.44 -7.48
C ASN A 32 12.00 35.42 -8.04
N ALA A 33 12.72 34.32 -7.85
CA ALA A 33 13.90 34.07 -8.67
C ALA A 33 13.45 34.14 -10.14
N PRO A 34 14.17 34.86 -11.02
CA PRO A 34 13.73 35.04 -12.40
C PRO A 34 13.65 33.68 -13.09
N GLY A 35 12.43 33.23 -13.40
CA GLY A 35 12.16 32.02 -14.18
C GLY A 35 11.43 30.88 -13.45
N VAL A 36 11.21 30.94 -12.12
CA VAL A 36 10.45 29.90 -11.40
C VAL A 36 9.08 30.45 -11.00
N SER A 37 8.06 30.10 -11.77
CA SER A 37 6.67 30.35 -11.40
C SER A 37 6.20 29.25 -10.45
N TYR A 38 5.94 29.59 -9.19
CA TYR A 38 5.41 28.66 -8.19
C TYR A 38 3.95 28.24 -8.44
N LYS A 39 3.29 28.85 -9.45
CA LYS A 39 1.96 28.44 -9.93
C LYS A 39 2.04 27.41 -11.06
N ASP A 40 3.17 27.35 -11.75
CA ASP A 40 3.34 26.46 -12.89
C ASP A 40 3.87 25.10 -12.43
N ARG A 41 3.47 24.07 -13.15
CA ARG A 41 3.82 22.69 -12.82
C ARG A 41 5.32 22.47 -13.02
N ALA A 42 6.00 22.06 -11.95
CA ALA A 42 7.46 21.85 -11.96
C ALA A 42 7.92 20.80 -12.99
N VAL A 43 7.11 19.77 -13.25
CA VAL A 43 7.41 18.72 -14.23
C VAL A 43 6.33 18.69 -15.31
N PRO A 44 6.43 19.52 -16.37
CA PRO A 44 5.39 19.62 -17.39
C PRO A 44 5.28 18.36 -18.27
N ASN A 45 6.36 17.57 -18.40
CA ASN A 45 6.42 16.40 -19.27
C ASN A 45 5.63 15.18 -18.77
N VAL A 46 5.26 15.13 -17.49
CA VAL A 46 4.44 14.03 -16.94
C VAL A 46 3.00 14.29 -17.35
N THR A 47 2.29 13.33 -17.94
CA THR A 47 0.89 13.54 -18.31
C THR A 47 0.03 13.83 -17.07
N GLN A 48 -0.97 14.70 -17.20
CA GLN A 48 -1.89 15.00 -16.10
C GLN A 48 -3.05 13.98 -16.10
N PRO A 49 -3.54 13.57 -14.91
CA PRO A 49 -4.77 12.80 -14.82
C PRO A 49 -5.96 13.54 -15.44
N VAL A 50 -6.94 12.78 -15.93
CA VAL A 50 -8.19 13.37 -16.46
C VAL A 50 -8.97 14.01 -15.31
N GLY A 51 -9.12 15.34 -15.35
CA GLY A 51 -9.78 16.12 -14.31
C GLY A 51 -11.31 16.13 -14.35
N PHE A 52 -11.94 15.44 -15.30
CA PHE A 52 -13.40 15.40 -15.46
C PHE A 52 -13.93 13.96 -15.46
N GLN A 53 -15.16 13.80 -14.98
CA GLN A 53 -15.91 12.55 -15.10
C GLN A 53 -16.67 12.53 -16.43
N PRO A 54 -16.75 11.37 -17.12
CA PRO A 54 -17.37 11.29 -18.43
C PRO A 54 -18.89 11.44 -18.34
N THR A 55 -19.49 11.98 -19.40
CA THR A 55 -20.96 11.99 -19.53
C THR A 55 -21.49 10.62 -19.91
N ASP A 56 -22.76 10.35 -19.63
CA ASP A 56 -23.40 9.07 -19.98
C ASP A 56 -23.37 8.80 -21.49
N GLU A 57 -23.42 9.84 -22.31
CA GLU A 57 -23.32 9.75 -23.78
C GLU A 57 -21.93 9.33 -24.27
N GLN A 58 -20.87 9.68 -23.52
CA GLN A 58 -19.51 9.25 -23.82
C GLN A 58 -19.27 7.81 -23.37
N LEU A 59 -19.82 7.45 -22.21
CA LEU A 59 -19.59 6.16 -21.59
C LEU A 59 -20.44 5.04 -22.20
N PHE A 60 -21.71 5.29 -22.52
CA PHE A 60 -22.64 4.24 -22.92
C PHE A 60 -22.94 4.27 -24.42
N VAL A 61 -22.76 3.12 -25.07
CA VAL A 61 -23.25 2.85 -26.43
C VAL A 61 -24.55 2.08 -26.34
N ARG A 62 -25.51 2.37 -27.21
CA ARG A 62 -26.77 1.60 -27.26
C ARG A 62 -26.59 0.32 -28.05
N ASN A 63 -27.04 -0.80 -27.49
CA ASN A 63 -27.10 -2.08 -28.20
C ASN A 63 -28.25 -2.10 -29.22
N ALA A 64 -28.38 -3.20 -29.98
CA ALA A 64 -29.45 -3.40 -30.95
C ALA A 64 -30.87 -3.36 -30.34
N TYR A 65 -30.98 -3.56 -29.02
CA TYR A 65 -32.22 -3.53 -28.25
C TYR A 65 -32.44 -2.18 -27.53
N GLY A 66 -31.54 -1.21 -27.72
CA GLY A 66 -31.62 0.13 -27.15
C GLY A 66 -31.11 0.26 -25.71
N GLU A 67 -30.60 -0.81 -25.09
CA GLU A 67 -30.06 -0.81 -23.74
C GLU A 67 -28.63 -0.20 -23.73
N PRO A 68 -28.27 0.57 -22.68
CA PRO A 68 -26.95 1.17 -22.58
C PRO A 68 -25.90 0.11 -22.19
N LEU A 69 -24.89 -0.08 -23.03
CA LEU A 69 -23.72 -0.89 -22.78
C LEU A 69 -22.49 0.00 -22.58
N PRO A 70 -21.59 -0.31 -21.65
CA PRO A 70 -20.37 0.46 -21.46
C PRO A 70 -19.45 0.35 -22.68
N ASN A 71 -18.94 1.48 -23.14
CA ASN A 71 -17.96 1.58 -24.21
C ASN A 71 -16.58 1.19 -23.69
N ALA A 72 -16.15 -0.05 -23.96
CA ALA A 72 -14.85 -0.53 -23.49
C ALA A 72 -13.67 0.28 -24.06
N ASP A 73 -13.72 0.72 -25.33
CA ASP A 73 -12.61 1.47 -25.94
C ASP A 73 -12.43 2.86 -25.29
N PHE A 74 -13.54 3.53 -24.98
CA PHE A 74 -13.53 4.79 -24.24
C PHE A 74 -13.03 4.58 -22.80
N LEU A 75 -13.59 3.59 -22.09
CA LEU A 75 -13.19 3.26 -20.72
C LEU A 75 -11.69 2.93 -20.62
N LYS A 76 -11.17 2.19 -21.61
CA LYS A 76 -9.76 1.88 -21.72
C LYS A 76 -8.90 3.14 -21.67
N GLN A 77 -9.20 4.10 -22.54
CA GLN A 77 -8.41 5.33 -22.62
C GLN A 77 -8.62 6.23 -21.39
N HIS A 78 -9.84 6.28 -20.85
CA HIS A 78 -10.16 7.09 -19.67
C HIS A 78 -9.40 6.61 -18.43
N PHE A 79 -9.43 5.31 -18.14
CA PHE A 79 -8.70 4.72 -17.01
C PHE A 79 -7.18 4.73 -17.21
N PHE A 80 -6.69 4.60 -18.46
CA PHE A 80 -5.25 4.71 -18.74
C PHE A 80 -4.68 6.10 -18.40
N HIS A 81 -5.53 7.13 -18.40
CA HIS A 81 -5.16 8.49 -17.98
C HIS A 81 -5.71 8.83 -16.58
N GLU A 82 -5.89 7.81 -15.73
CA GLU A 82 -6.32 7.94 -14.33
C GLU A 82 -7.67 8.65 -14.13
N GLY A 83 -8.51 8.65 -15.16
CA GLY A 83 -9.86 9.20 -15.11
C GLY A 83 -10.79 8.35 -14.24
N ARG A 84 -11.73 8.99 -13.55
CA ARG A 84 -12.73 8.32 -12.72
C ARG A 84 -14.11 8.39 -13.36
N LEU A 85 -14.96 7.41 -13.09
CA LEU A 85 -16.38 7.46 -13.46
C LEU A 85 -17.18 8.23 -12.41
N THR A 86 -18.43 8.56 -12.72
CA THR A 86 -19.38 8.92 -11.67
C THR A 86 -19.75 7.68 -10.86
N GLU A 87 -20.15 7.88 -9.59
CA GLU A 87 -20.58 6.78 -8.73
C GLU A 87 -21.75 5.99 -9.35
N ALA A 88 -22.73 6.70 -9.94
CA ALA A 88 -23.87 6.08 -10.60
C ALA A 88 -23.45 5.19 -11.79
N GLN A 89 -22.47 5.63 -12.59
CA GLN A 89 -21.94 4.88 -13.71
C GLN A 89 -21.20 3.61 -13.25
N ALA A 90 -20.36 3.72 -12.21
CA ALA A 90 -19.65 2.58 -11.65
C ALA A 90 -20.63 1.54 -11.08
N LEU A 91 -21.61 2.00 -10.28
CA LEU A 91 -22.67 1.14 -9.74
C LEU A 91 -23.48 0.46 -10.84
N TYR A 92 -23.81 1.17 -11.93
CA TYR A 92 -24.53 0.61 -13.06
C TYR A 92 -23.75 -0.57 -13.68
N ILE A 93 -22.45 -0.39 -13.97
CA ILE A 93 -21.61 -1.46 -14.53
C ILE A 93 -21.57 -2.67 -13.59
N LEU A 94 -21.33 -2.44 -12.30
CA LEU A 94 -21.27 -3.50 -11.29
C LEU A 94 -22.60 -4.28 -11.19
N GLN A 95 -23.73 -3.59 -11.16
CA GLN A 95 -25.05 -4.21 -11.05
C GLN A 95 -25.43 -5.02 -12.30
N GLN A 96 -25.17 -4.48 -13.50
CA GLN A 96 -25.43 -5.20 -14.74
C GLN A 96 -24.54 -6.44 -14.86
N ALA A 97 -23.25 -6.31 -14.54
CA ALA A 97 -22.32 -7.44 -14.55
C ALA A 97 -22.74 -8.51 -13.54
N THR A 98 -23.12 -8.11 -12.32
CA THR A 98 -23.66 -9.02 -11.30
C THR A 98 -24.88 -9.78 -11.81
N SER A 99 -25.85 -9.09 -12.42
CA SER A 99 -27.04 -9.73 -12.98
C SER A 99 -26.71 -10.77 -14.05
N LEU A 100 -25.70 -10.49 -14.88
CA LEU A 100 -25.22 -11.40 -15.90
C LEU A 100 -24.52 -12.61 -15.29
N LEU A 101 -23.54 -12.38 -14.41
CA LEU A 101 -22.74 -13.43 -13.75
C LEU A 101 -23.59 -14.38 -12.91
N THR A 102 -24.65 -13.87 -12.27
CA THR A 102 -25.61 -14.70 -11.51
C THR A 102 -26.31 -15.75 -12.38
N ARG A 103 -26.46 -15.50 -13.68
CA ARG A 103 -27.08 -16.45 -14.62
C ARG A 103 -26.09 -17.51 -15.11
N GLU A 104 -24.79 -17.32 -14.92
CA GLU A 104 -23.77 -18.28 -15.32
C GLU A 104 -23.70 -19.46 -14.33
N PRO A 105 -23.37 -20.68 -14.79
CA PRO A 105 -23.20 -21.83 -13.91
C PRO A 105 -21.88 -21.74 -13.12
N ASN A 106 -21.75 -22.53 -12.05
CA ASN A 106 -20.50 -22.66 -11.29
C ASN A 106 -19.33 -23.20 -12.12
N LEU A 107 -19.64 -24.08 -13.09
CA LEU A 107 -18.71 -24.67 -14.04
C LEU A 107 -19.08 -24.17 -15.44
N VAL A 108 -18.35 -23.17 -15.93
CA VAL A 108 -18.59 -22.54 -17.23
C VAL A 108 -17.90 -23.34 -18.34
N ASN A 109 -18.61 -23.67 -19.41
CA ASN A 109 -17.99 -24.30 -20.58
C ASN A 109 -17.42 -23.23 -21.51
N VAL A 110 -16.15 -23.38 -21.89
CA VAL A 110 -15.45 -22.43 -22.76
C VAL A 110 -14.90 -23.19 -23.97
N GLU A 111 -15.19 -22.70 -25.17
CA GLU A 111 -14.72 -23.29 -26.42
C GLU A 111 -13.41 -22.64 -26.89
N SER A 112 -12.54 -23.43 -27.51
CA SER A 112 -11.36 -22.91 -28.19
C SER A 112 -11.72 -22.21 -29.52
N PRO A 113 -10.97 -21.19 -29.96
CA PRO A 113 -9.74 -20.64 -29.37
C PRO A 113 -9.98 -19.79 -28.10
N VAL A 114 -9.13 -20.00 -27.09
CA VAL A 114 -9.19 -19.27 -25.81
C VAL A 114 -7.80 -18.84 -25.34
N THR A 115 -7.72 -17.66 -24.75
CA THR A 115 -6.56 -17.18 -23.99
C THR A 115 -6.88 -17.24 -22.51
N ILE A 116 -6.13 -18.05 -21.77
CA ILE A 116 -6.28 -18.23 -20.32
C ILE A 116 -5.27 -17.34 -19.59
N CYS A 117 -5.77 -16.55 -18.66
CA CYS A 117 -5.04 -15.54 -17.90
C CYS A 117 -5.11 -15.85 -16.41
N GLY A 118 -3.98 -15.77 -15.71
CA GLY A 118 -3.94 -15.87 -14.26
C GLY A 118 -4.21 -14.53 -13.59
N ASP A 119 -3.57 -14.35 -12.44
CA ASP A 119 -3.77 -13.25 -11.51
C ASP A 119 -3.38 -11.90 -12.12
N ILE A 120 -4.14 -10.84 -11.78
CA ILE A 120 -3.96 -9.48 -12.30
C ILE A 120 -3.58 -8.49 -11.18
N HIS A 121 -4.12 -8.66 -9.97
CA HIS A 121 -3.77 -7.89 -8.77
C HIS A 121 -3.71 -6.37 -8.96
N GLY A 122 -4.75 -5.79 -9.56
CA GLY A 122 -4.84 -4.34 -9.74
C GLY A 122 -3.76 -3.72 -10.62
N GLN A 123 -3.06 -4.51 -11.45
CA GLN A 123 -2.06 -4.02 -12.42
C GLN A 123 -2.72 -3.64 -13.75
N TYR A 124 -3.50 -2.56 -13.76
CA TYR A 124 -4.30 -2.13 -14.93
C TYR A 124 -3.48 -1.91 -16.21
N TYR A 125 -2.29 -1.33 -16.09
CA TYR A 125 -1.41 -1.04 -17.22
C TYR A 125 -0.87 -2.33 -17.86
N ASP A 126 -0.59 -3.35 -17.04
CA ASP A 126 -0.18 -4.66 -17.51
C ASP A 126 -1.36 -5.45 -18.08
N LEU A 127 -2.57 -5.27 -17.55
CA LEU A 127 -3.78 -5.81 -18.16
C LEU A 127 -3.99 -5.28 -19.59
N MET A 128 -3.65 -4.01 -19.86
CA MET A 128 -3.70 -3.48 -21.23
C MET A 128 -2.69 -4.21 -22.14
N LYS A 129 -1.50 -4.50 -21.62
CA LYS A 129 -0.47 -5.25 -22.36
C LYS A 129 -0.91 -6.70 -22.60
N LEU A 130 -1.51 -7.33 -21.60
CA LEU A 130 -2.08 -8.68 -21.65
C LEU A 130 -3.10 -8.80 -22.79
N LEU A 131 -4.02 -7.84 -22.92
CA LEU A 131 -5.03 -7.85 -23.97
C LEU A 131 -4.42 -7.59 -25.36
N GLU A 132 -3.36 -6.79 -25.45
CA GLU A 132 -2.62 -6.57 -26.71
C GLU A 132 -1.96 -7.88 -27.20
N ILE A 133 -1.34 -8.65 -26.31
CA ILE A 133 -0.66 -9.92 -26.67
C ILE A 133 -1.64 -11.09 -26.84
N GLY A 134 -2.75 -11.08 -26.09
CA GLY A 134 -3.76 -12.14 -26.10
C GLY A 134 -4.51 -12.18 -27.44
N GLY A 135 -4.70 -11.03 -28.07
CA GLY A 135 -5.35 -10.88 -29.37
C GLY A 135 -6.77 -10.30 -29.27
N THR A 136 -7.42 -10.15 -30.43
CA THR A 136 -8.73 -9.49 -30.55
C THR A 136 -9.89 -10.38 -30.08
N PHE A 137 -10.93 -9.75 -29.55
CA PHE A 137 -12.13 -10.44 -29.04
C PHE A 137 -13.03 -11.06 -30.12
N SER A 138 -12.84 -10.72 -31.40
CA SER A 138 -13.67 -11.21 -32.51
C SER A 138 -13.48 -12.70 -32.79
N ASP A 139 -12.26 -13.20 -32.65
CA ASP A 139 -11.88 -14.57 -33.02
C ASP A 139 -11.30 -15.36 -31.85
N ASN A 140 -11.21 -14.78 -30.64
CA ASN A 140 -10.59 -15.41 -29.48
C ASN A 140 -11.36 -15.08 -28.21
N SER A 141 -11.67 -16.12 -27.43
CA SER A 141 -12.25 -15.97 -26.10
C SER A 141 -11.15 -15.76 -25.04
N TYR A 142 -11.50 -15.16 -23.92
CA TYR A 142 -10.64 -14.98 -22.76
C TYR A 142 -11.25 -15.65 -21.54
N LEU A 143 -10.42 -16.36 -20.80
CA LEU A 143 -10.74 -16.94 -19.51
C LEU A 143 -9.78 -16.38 -18.47
N PHE A 144 -10.30 -15.60 -17.54
CA PHE A 144 -9.53 -15.11 -16.39
C PHE A 144 -9.80 -15.99 -15.18
N LEU A 145 -8.74 -16.37 -14.47
CA LEU A 145 -8.82 -17.34 -13.39
C LEU A 145 -9.16 -16.73 -12.02
N GLY A 146 -9.06 -15.41 -11.85
CA GLY A 146 -9.36 -14.73 -10.58
C GLY A 146 -8.32 -13.67 -10.22
N ASP A 147 -8.40 -13.14 -9.00
CA ASP A 147 -7.47 -12.19 -8.40
C ASP A 147 -7.26 -10.94 -9.26
N TYR A 148 -8.36 -10.22 -9.46
CA TYR A 148 -8.42 -8.95 -10.19
C TYR A 148 -7.96 -7.77 -9.32
N VAL A 149 -8.18 -7.87 -8.02
CA VAL A 149 -8.05 -6.78 -7.05
C VAL A 149 -6.93 -7.04 -6.03
N ASP A 150 -6.77 -6.08 -5.11
CA ASP A 150 -5.72 -5.99 -4.10
C ASP A 150 -4.29 -5.91 -4.67
N ARG A 151 -3.36 -5.57 -3.76
CA ARG A 151 -1.91 -5.51 -3.97
C ARG A 151 -1.47 -4.35 -4.87
N GLY A 152 -1.96 -4.28 -6.10
CA GLY A 152 -1.84 -3.13 -6.99
C GLY A 152 -2.79 -2.00 -6.62
N ASN A 153 -2.51 -0.80 -7.14
CA ASN A 153 -3.26 0.43 -6.83
C ASN A 153 -4.37 0.76 -7.84
N PHE A 154 -4.63 -0.12 -8.80
CA PHE A 154 -5.63 0.08 -9.87
C PHE A 154 -6.62 -1.10 -9.95
N GLY A 155 -7.00 -1.66 -8.80
CA GLY A 155 -7.94 -2.77 -8.69
C GLY A 155 -9.34 -2.41 -9.21
N ILE A 156 -9.84 -1.20 -8.91
CA ILE A 156 -11.18 -0.81 -9.34
C ILE A 156 -11.24 -0.57 -10.85
N GLU A 157 -10.18 -0.03 -11.45
CA GLU A 157 -10.07 0.12 -12.89
C GLU A 157 -10.02 -1.24 -13.60
N CYS A 158 -9.24 -2.19 -13.07
CA CYS A 158 -9.24 -3.57 -13.56
C CYS A 158 -10.64 -4.19 -13.54
N LEU A 159 -11.33 -4.10 -12.39
CA LEU A 159 -12.64 -4.71 -12.21
C LEU A 159 -13.69 -4.10 -13.12
N LEU A 160 -13.84 -2.76 -13.12
CA LEU A 160 -14.83 -2.06 -13.93
C LEU A 160 -14.59 -2.28 -15.43
N TYR A 161 -13.32 -2.31 -15.86
CA TYR A 161 -12.99 -2.55 -17.25
C TYR A 161 -13.26 -4.00 -17.69
N LEU A 162 -12.90 -5.00 -16.88
CA LEU A 162 -13.22 -6.41 -17.15
C LEU A 162 -14.73 -6.66 -17.17
N TYR A 163 -15.49 -6.00 -16.29
CA TYR A 163 -16.95 -6.08 -16.29
C TYR A 163 -17.57 -5.40 -17.50
N ALA A 164 -17.02 -4.26 -17.95
CA ALA A 164 -17.44 -3.65 -19.20
C ALA A 164 -17.21 -4.57 -20.39
N LEU A 165 -16.04 -5.22 -20.47
CA LEU A 165 -15.74 -6.22 -21.49
C LEU A 165 -16.69 -7.43 -21.41
N LYS A 166 -17.00 -7.91 -20.20
CA LYS A 166 -17.96 -9.00 -19.99
C LYS A 166 -19.36 -8.64 -20.47
N LEU A 167 -19.82 -7.40 -20.22
CA LEU A 167 -21.12 -6.92 -20.70
C LEU A 167 -21.17 -6.76 -22.21
N GLN A 168 -20.07 -6.30 -22.83
CA GLN A 168 -19.98 -6.11 -24.28
C GLN A 168 -19.81 -7.43 -25.04
N TYR A 169 -19.06 -8.38 -24.48
CA TYR A 169 -18.71 -9.66 -25.10
C TYR A 169 -18.98 -10.86 -24.18
N PRO A 170 -20.25 -11.09 -23.77
CA PRO A 170 -20.58 -12.05 -22.72
C PRO A 170 -20.24 -13.52 -23.04
N LYS A 171 -20.21 -13.87 -24.32
CA LYS A 171 -19.82 -15.21 -24.79
C LYS A 171 -18.31 -15.40 -24.94
N HIS A 172 -17.54 -14.32 -25.03
CA HIS A 172 -16.11 -14.38 -25.29
C HIS A 172 -15.27 -14.05 -24.05
N ILE A 173 -15.83 -13.41 -23.02
CA ILE A 173 -15.14 -13.12 -21.77
C ILE A 173 -15.73 -13.98 -20.66
N THR A 174 -14.91 -14.82 -20.03
CA THR A 174 -15.25 -15.59 -18.84
C THR A 174 -14.36 -15.13 -17.69
N LEU A 175 -14.98 -14.78 -16.57
CA LEU A 175 -14.32 -14.31 -15.36
C LEU A 175 -14.60 -15.33 -14.25
N LEU A 176 -13.56 -15.92 -13.68
CA LEU A 176 -13.69 -16.78 -12.50
C LEU A 176 -13.42 -15.99 -11.21
N ARG A 177 -13.83 -16.55 -10.08
CA ARG A 177 -13.54 -16.02 -8.75
C ARG A 177 -12.16 -16.48 -8.30
N GLY A 178 -11.33 -15.56 -7.84
CA GLY A 178 -10.11 -15.83 -7.08
C GLY A 178 -10.34 -15.69 -5.57
N ASN A 179 -9.28 -15.89 -4.79
CA ASN A 179 -9.38 -15.76 -3.34
C ASN A 179 -9.49 -14.30 -2.89
N HIS A 180 -8.93 -13.35 -3.65
CA HIS A 180 -9.03 -11.92 -3.36
C HIS A 180 -10.42 -11.32 -3.62
N GLU A 181 -11.28 -11.99 -4.39
CA GLU A 181 -12.67 -11.58 -4.59
C GLU A 181 -13.57 -11.97 -3.40
N CYS A 182 -13.22 -11.50 -2.20
CA CYS A 182 -13.99 -11.66 -0.98
C CYS A 182 -13.79 -10.48 -0.02
N ARG A 183 -14.78 -10.25 0.84
CA ARG A 183 -14.71 -9.16 1.83
C ARG A 183 -13.49 -9.30 2.74
N HIS A 184 -13.22 -10.52 3.22
CA HIS A 184 -12.14 -10.79 4.19
C HIS A 184 -10.77 -10.27 3.71
N LEU A 185 -10.40 -10.54 2.46
CA LEU A 185 -9.11 -10.10 1.91
C LEU A 185 -9.12 -8.62 1.54
N THR A 186 -10.18 -8.14 0.90
CA THR A 186 -10.22 -6.74 0.44
C THR A 186 -10.33 -5.73 1.58
N GLU A 187 -10.79 -6.15 2.77
CA GLU A 187 -10.75 -5.33 3.99
C GLU A 187 -9.37 -5.31 4.64
N TYR A 188 -8.62 -6.40 4.58
CA TYR A 188 -7.27 -6.50 5.12
C TYR A 188 -6.24 -5.77 4.25
N PHE A 189 -6.37 -5.92 2.93
CA PHE A 189 -5.47 -5.30 1.95
C PHE A 189 -5.97 -3.91 1.52
N THR A 190 -5.76 -3.55 0.26
CA THR A 190 -5.88 -2.17 -0.24
C THR A 190 -7.19 -1.90 -0.96
N PHE A 191 -7.93 -2.90 -1.42
CA PHE A 191 -9.07 -2.66 -2.33
C PHE A 191 -10.25 -1.93 -1.68
N LYS A 192 -10.59 -2.21 -0.42
CA LYS A 192 -11.62 -1.42 0.29
C LYS A 192 -11.23 0.04 0.36
N ARG A 193 -9.97 0.32 0.71
CA ARG A 193 -9.44 1.68 0.80
C ARG A 193 -9.39 2.37 -0.56
N GLU A 194 -9.02 1.64 -1.60
CA GLU A 194 -9.05 2.10 -2.98
C GLU A 194 -10.46 2.57 -3.37
N CYS A 195 -11.48 1.75 -3.10
CA CYS A 195 -12.87 2.10 -3.38
C CYS A 195 -13.33 3.33 -2.59
N LEU A 196 -12.98 3.43 -1.30
CA LEU A 196 -13.31 4.58 -0.47
C LEU A 196 -12.60 5.87 -0.91
N HIS A 197 -11.36 5.77 -1.39
CA HIS A 197 -10.59 6.91 -1.87
C HIS A 197 -11.04 7.39 -3.26
N LYS A 198 -11.34 6.45 -4.18
CA LYS A 198 -11.68 6.77 -5.57
C LYS A 198 -13.18 7.01 -5.79
N TYR A 199 -14.04 6.32 -5.03
CA TYR A 199 -15.49 6.31 -5.19
C TYR A 199 -16.21 6.44 -3.85
N SER A 200 -16.82 5.37 -3.34
CA SER A 200 -17.67 5.38 -2.14
C SER A 200 -17.77 3.99 -1.49
N PRO A 201 -18.25 3.90 -0.23
CA PRO A 201 -18.59 2.62 0.40
C PRO A 201 -19.63 1.81 -0.38
N ALA A 202 -20.59 2.49 -1.01
CA ALA A 202 -21.64 1.83 -1.80
C ALA A 202 -21.06 1.10 -3.03
N VAL A 203 -20.03 1.67 -3.66
CA VAL A 203 -19.31 1.01 -4.76
C VAL A 203 -18.57 -0.23 -4.25
N TYR A 204 -17.94 -0.15 -3.08
CA TYR A 204 -17.28 -1.31 -2.46
C TYR A 204 -18.27 -2.44 -2.17
N ASP A 205 -19.40 -2.16 -1.52
CA ASP A 205 -20.40 -3.18 -1.23
C ASP A 205 -21.01 -3.79 -2.50
N ALA A 206 -21.17 -2.99 -3.56
CA ALA A 206 -21.58 -3.50 -4.87
C ALA A 206 -20.51 -4.40 -5.51
N CYS A 207 -19.21 -4.11 -5.31
CA CYS A 207 -18.12 -5.01 -5.73
C CYS A 207 -18.20 -6.34 -4.99
N ILE A 208 -18.36 -6.32 -3.66
CA ILE A 208 -18.50 -7.54 -2.84
C ILE A 208 -19.69 -8.39 -3.30
N ALA A 209 -20.86 -7.76 -3.53
CA ALA A 209 -22.02 -8.47 -4.07
C ALA A 209 -21.75 -9.10 -5.44
N SER A 210 -21.00 -8.40 -6.30
CA SER A 210 -20.61 -8.92 -7.62
C SER A 210 -19.64 -10.09 -7.54
N PHE A 211 -18.73 -10.10 -6.55
CA PHE A 211 -17.77 -11.17 -6.34
C PHE A 211 -18.45 -12.50 -5.98
N CYS A 212 -19.50 -12.45 -5.17
CA CYS A 212 -20.32 -13.62 -4.85
C CYS A 212 -21.04 -14.21 -6.07
N ALA A 213 -21.21 -13.44 -7.16
CA ALA A 213 -21.84 -13.92 -8.39
C ALA A 213 -20.84 -14.60 -9.36
N LEU A 214 -19.54 -14.36 -9.20
CA LEU A 214 -18.50 -14.90 -10.08
C LEU A 214 -18.51 -16.44 -10.10
N PRO A 215 -18.49 -17.08 -11.27
CA PRO A 215 -18.26 -18.52 -11.39
C PRO A 215 -16.95 -18.97 -10.74
N VAL A 216 -16.90 -20.21 -10.26
CA VAL A 216 -15.73 -20.73 -9.52
C VAL A 216 -14.78 -21.55 -10.39
N SER A 217 -15.26 -22.06 -11.53
CA SER A 217 -14.48 -22.94 -12.39
C SER A 217 -14.93 -22.87 -13.84
N ALA A 218 -14.04 -23.27 -14.75
CA ALA A 218 -14.35 -23.42 -16.16
C ALA A 218 -13.84 -24.76 -16.71
N LEU A 219 -14.51 -25.25 -17.74
CA LEU A 219 -14.13 -26.42 -18.51
C LEU A 219 -13.85 -26.01 -19.95
N VAL A 220 -12.57 -26.03 -20.34
CA VAL A 220 -12.15 -25.66 -21.69
C VAL A 220 -12.15 -26.89 -22.58
N ASP A 221 -12.92 -26.87 -23.67
CA ASP A 221 -12.99 -27.93 -24.69
C ASP A 221 -13.28 -29.34 -24.11
N ASN A 222 -13.96 -29.43 -22.96
CA ASN A 222 -14.15 -30.66 -22.18
C ASN A 222 -12.83 -31.41 -21.86
N ARG A 223 -11.71 -30.69 -21.80
CA ARG A 223 -10.37 -31.26 -21.64
C ARG A 223 -9.59 -30.65 -20.49
N PHE A 224 -9.70 -29.36 -20.25
CA PHE A 224 -8.97 -28.69 -19.17
C PHE A 224 -9.93 -28.19 -18.11
N PHE A 225 -9.68 -28.62 -16.87
CA PHE A 225 -10.35 -28.04 -15.71
C PHE A 225 -9.58 -26.80 -15.28
N CYS A 226 -10.25 -25.67 -15.26
CA CYS A 226 -9.67 -24.37 -14.96
C CYS A 226 -10.28 -23.83 -13.68
N VAL A 227 -9.44 -23.40 -12.75
CA VAL A 227 -9.81 -22.95 -11.40
C VAL A 227 -8.75 -21.98 -10.88
N HIS A 228 -9.06 -21.11 -9.93
CA HIS A 228 -8.06 -20.23 -9.33
C HIS A 228 -7.04 -21.01 -8.46
N GLY A 229 -7.58 -21.63 -7.41
CA GLY A 229 -6.91 -22.50 -6.45
C GLY A 229 -6.52 -23.84 -7.08
N GLY A 230 -7.22 -24.89 -6.70
CA GLY A 230 -6.88 -26.23 -7.14
C GLY A 230 -7.96 -27.24 -6.78
N LEU A 231 -7.53 -28.35 -6.18
CA LEU A 231 -8.39 -29.47 -5.83
C LEU A 231 -8.78 -29.46 -4.36
N SER A 232 -9.95 -30.03 -4.07
CA SER A 232 -10.45 -30.25 -2.72
C SER A 232 -10.56 -31.75 -2.43
N PRO A 233 -10.38 -32.19 -1.17
CA PRO A 233 -10.80 -33.52 -0.73
C PRO A 233 -12.28 -33.81 -0.98
N GLU A 234 -13.13 -32.78 -1.03
CA GLU A 234 -14.57 -32.89 -1.30
C GLU A 234 -14.90 -32.89 -2.80
N LEU A 235 -13.92 -32.57 -3.67
CA LEU A 235 -14.10 -32.54 -5.12
C LEU A 235 -13.76 -33.89 -5.74
N MET A 236 -14.78 -34.74 -5.89
CA MET A 236 -14.62 -36.06 -6.49
C MET A 236 -14.93 -36.06 -7.98
N THR A 237 -15.97 -35.33 -8.40
CA THR A 237 -16.46 -35.26 -9.78
C THR A 237 -16.84 -33.83 -10.15
N LEU A 238 -16.93 -33.54 -11.46
CA LEU A 238 -17.41 -32.24 -11.94
C LEU A 238 -18.87 -31.92 -11.53
N ASP A 239 -19.65 -32.94 -11.16
CA ASP A 239 -21.03 -32.76 -10.69
C ASP A 239 -21.09 -32.15 -9.28
N ASP A 240 -20.04 -32.31 -8.47
CA ASP A 240 -19.95 -31.72 -7.13
C ASP A 240 -19.95 -30.18 -7.23
N LEU A 241 -19.30 -29.64 -8.26
CA LEU A 241 -19.26 -28.20 -8.56
C LEU A 241 -20.65 -27.65 -8.90
N ARG A 242 -21.52 -28.45 -9.52
CA ARG A 242 -22.88 -28.00 -9.88
C ARG A 242 -23.80 -27.87 -8.67
N ARG A 243 -23.48 -28.54 -7.56
CA ARG A 243 -24.27 -28.51 -6.31
C ARG A 243 -23.77 -27.47 -5.32
N LEU A 244 -22.59 -26.89 -5.56
CA LEU A 244 -22.01 -25.85 -4.70
C LEU A 244 -22.88 -24.60 -4.70
N ASP A 245 -23.20 -24.05 -3.54
CA ASP A 245 -23.71 -22.68 -3.46
C ASP A 245 -22.54 -21.71 -3.44
N ARG A 246 -22.40 -20.92 -4.51
CA ARG A 246 -21.31 -19.94 -4.65
C ARG A 246 -21.69 -18.52 -4.20
N PHE A 247 -22.98 -18.25 -4.00
CA PHE A 247 -23.51 -16.91 -3.72
C PHE A 247 -23.35 -16.52 -2.25
N GLN A 248 -22.14 -16.70 -1.74
CA GLN A 248 -21.75 -16.46 -0.36
C GLN A 248 -20.30 -16.01 -0.29
N GLU A 249 -19.91 -15.41 0.83
CA GLU A 249 -18.50 -15.21 1.15
C GLU A 249 -17.81 -16.56 1.33
N PRO A 250 -16.57 -16.74 0.84
CA PRO A 250 -15.80 -17.96 1.10
C PRO A 250 -15.57 -18.12 2.60
N GLY A 251 -15.91 -19.29 3.14
CA GLY A 251 -15.57 -19.64 4.52
C GLY A 251 -14.09 -19.96 4.70
N SER A 252 -13.67 -20.27 5.92
CA SER A 252 -12.30 -20.72 6.22
C SER A 252 -12.03 -22.18 5.86
N SER A 253 -13.05 -22.95 5.49
CA SER A 253 -12.98 -24.36 5.09
C SER A 253 -14.11 -24.76 4.14
N GLY A 254 -14.01 -25.96 3.55
CA GLY A 254 -14.99 -26.55 2.64
C GLY A 254 -14.66 -26.34 1.15
N LEU A 255 -15.43 -26.97 0.27
CA LEU A 255 -15.17 -27.00 -1.17
C LEU A 255 -14.94 -25.62 -1.81
N LEU A 256 -15.74 -24.59 -1.46
CA LEU A 256 -15.55 -23.24 -2.02
C LEU A 256 -14.19 -22.64 -1.60
N CYS A 257 -13.80 -22.79 -0.33
CA CYS A 257 -12.50 -22.34 0.16
C CYS A 257 -11.39 -23.05 -0.62
N ASP A 258 -11.49 -24.38 -0.77
CA ASP A 258 -10.45 -25.17 -1.41
C ASP A 258 -10.25 -24.87 -2.90
N LEU A 259 -11.35 -24.61 -3.62
CA LEU A 259 -11.26 -24.19 -5.02
C LEU A 259 -10.54 -22.86 -5.20
N LEU A 260 -10.50 -22.00 -4.18
CA LEU A 260 -9.86 -20.69 -4.24
C LEU A 260 -8.45 -20.70 -3.63
N TRP A 261 -8.17 -21.56 -2.65
CA TRP A 261 -6.96 -21.49 -1.80
C TRP A 261 -6.01 -22.69 -1.87
N SER A 262 -6.43 -23.81 -2.46
CA SER A 262 -5.55 -24.99 -2.49
C SER A 262 -4.37 -24.80 -3.45
N ASP A 263 -3.23 -25.40 -3.08
CA ASP A 263 -1.98 -25.31 -3.83
C ASP A 263 -1.42 -26.71 -4.13
N PRO A 264 -0.65 -26.89 -5.21
CA PRO A 264 0.17 -28.08 -5.36
C PRO A 264 1.22 -28.13 -4.24
N VAL A 265 1.51 -29.33 -3.71
CA VAL A 265 2.65 -29.52 -2.80
C VAL A 265 3.96 -29.01 -3.42
N VAL A 266 4.89 -28.50 -2.61
CA VAL A 266 6.14 -27.90 -3.10
C VAL A 266 6.92 -28.85 -4.05
N ASN A 267 7.05 -30.12 -3.68
CA ASN A 267 7.73 -31.14 -4.50
C ASN A 267 6.75 -31.94 -5.34
N PHE A 268 5.79 -31.27 -5.99
CA PHE A 268 4.74 -31.93 -6.76
C PHE A 268 5.31 -32.88 -7.83
N GLY A 269 4.92 -34.15 -7.74
CA GLY A 269 5.42 -35.24 -8.56
C GLY A 269 6.67 -35.94 -8.03
N TYR A 270 7.30 -35.45 -6.97
CA TYR A 270 8.43 -36.10 -6.29
C TYR A 270 8.18 -36.15 -4.78
N GLU A 271 6.91 -36.29 -4.37
CA GLU A 271 6.49 -36.15 -2.97
C GLU A 271 7.09 -37.21 -2.03
N HIS A 272 7.49 -38.36 -2.58
CA HIS A 272 8.07 -39.47 -1.83
C HIS A 272 9.60 -39.37 -1.68
N GLU A 273 10.22 -38.39 -2.33
CA GLU A 273 11.66 -38.17 -2.27
C GLU A 273 12.02 -37.20 -1.14
N HIS A 274 13.21 -37.37 -0.57
CA HIS A 274 13.74 -36.39 0.38
C HIS A 274 13.95 -35.05 -0.32
N SER A 275 13.31 -34.01 0.21
CA SER A 275 13.50 -32.65 -0.26
C SER A 275 14.16 -31.79 0.79
N GLN A 276 14.70 -30.64 0.38
CA GLN A 276 15.24 -29.65 1.30
C GLN A 276 14.16 -28.97 2.16
N GLN A 277 12.87 -29.11 1.81
CA GLN A 277 11.76 -28.32 2.38
C GLN A 277 10.81 -29.15 3.26
N GLY A 278 11.07 -30.44 3.47
CA GLY A 278 10.26 -31.26 4.37
C GLY A 278 10.51 -32.76 4.23
N PRO A 279 10.01 -33.56 5.21
CA PRO A 279 10.05 -35.01 5.13
C PRO A 279 9.23 -35.52 3.94
N PRO A 280 9.59 -36.68 3.35
CA PRO A 280 8.82 -37.27 2.27
C PRO A 280 7.41 -37.63 2.74
N LEU A 281 6.42 -37.40 1.88
CA LEU A 281 5.04 -37.76 2.17
C LEU A 281 4.82 -39.27 1.99
N PRO A 282 4.10 -39.93 2.92
CA PRO A 282 3.74 -41.32 2.77
C PRO A 282 3.02 -41.58 1.44
N PRO A 283 3.34 -42.66 0.72
CA PRO A 283 2.59 -43.08 -0.46
C PRO A 283 1.10 -43.25 -0.15
N GLY A 284 0.23 -42.71 -1.02
CA GLY A 284 -1.22 -42.71 -0.84
C GLY A 284 -1.79 -41.45 -0.19
N THR A 285 -0.95 -40.53 0.30
CA THR A 285 -1.41 -39.21 0.79
C THR A 285 -1.82 -38.32 -0.39
N THR A 286 -3.10 -37.99 -0.48
CA THR A 286 -3.64 -37.14 -1.56
C THR A 286 -3.70 -35.66 -1.19
N PHE A 287 -3.91 -35.35 0.08
CA PHE A 287 -4.04 -33.98 0.58
C PHE A 287 -3.31 -33.82 1.92
N GLU A 288 -2.68 -32.67 2.11
CA GLU A 288 -2.03 -32.24 3.35
C GLU A 288 -2.54 -30.84 3.70
N HIS A 289 -2.57 -30.45 4.98
CA HIS A 289 -2.97 -29.10 5.36
C HIS A 289 -2.01 -28.04 4.78
N ASN A 290 -2.56 -26.97 4.18
CA ASN A 290 -1.74 -25.91 3.60
C ASN A 290 -1.24 -24.94 4.68
N GLY A 291 -0.06 -25.24 5.25
CA GLY A 291 0.59 -24.36 6.23
C GLY A 291 1.14 -23.05 5.65
N VAL A 292 1.26 -22.94 4.32
CA VAL A 292 1.65 -21.67 3.68
C VAL A 292 0.48 -20.72 3.71
N ARG A 293 -0.73 -21.16 3.34
CA ARG A 293 -1.95 -20.32 3.32
C ARG A 293 -2.64 -20.19 4.68
N GLY A 294 -2.46 -21.17 5.57
CA GLY A 294 -3.12 -21.21 6.88
C GLY A 294 -4.59 -21.68 6.81
N CYS A 295 -5.08 -22.04 5.63
CA CYS A 295 -6.37 -22.65 5.37
C CYS A 295 -6.25 -23.59 4.15
N SER A 296 -7.28 -24.40 3.87
CA SER A 296 -7.29 -25.35 2.75
C SER A 296 -6.12 -26.37 2.78
N TYR A 297 -5.80 -26.94 1.62
CA TYR A 297 -4.93 -28.11 1.47
C TYR A 297 -3.87 -27.91 0.38
N PHE A 298 -2.72 -28.53 0.59
CA PHE A 298 -1.84 -28.91 -0.49
C PHE A 298 -2.34 -30.21 -1.13
N PHE A 299 -2.48 -30.23 -2.45
CA PHE A 299 -2.84 -31.44 -3.20
C PHE A 299 -1.61 -32.05 -3.88
N THR A 300 -1.54 -33.38 -3.88
CA THR A 300 -0.40 -34.13 -4.46
C THR A 300 -0.61 -34.47 -5.93
N TYR A 301 0.46 -34.88 -6.61
CA TYR A 301 0.42 -35.40 -7.97
C TYR A 301 -0.50 -36.61 -8.11
N GLU A 302 -0.56 -37.46 -7.08
CA GLU A 302 -1.48 -38.60 -7.03
C GLU A 302 -2.94 -38.14 -7.03
N ALA A 303 -3.28 -37.12 -6.23
CA ALA A 303 -4.61 -36.53 -6.20
C ALA A 303 -5.01 -35.95 -7.57
N ALA A 304 -4.11 -35.19 -8.18
CA ALA A 304 -4.33 -34.63 -9.51
C ALA A 304 -4.54 -35.70 -10.58
N CYS A 305 -3.71 -36.76 -10.61
CA CYS A 305 -3.87 -37.85 -11.56
C CYS A 305 -5.18 -38.60 -11.37
N LYS A 306 -5.56 -38.92 -10.12
CA LYS A 306 -6.83 -39.59 -9.80
C LYS A 306 -8.03 -38.76 -10.25
N PHE A 307 -8.02 -37.45 -10.01
CA PHE A 307 -9.09 -36.54 -10.44
C PHE A 307 -9.20 -36.45 -11.96
N LEU A 308 -8.06 -36.31 -12.66
CA LEU A 308 -8.00 -36.22 -14.12
C LEU A 308 -8.49 -37.50 -14.80
N GLU A 309 -8.09 -38.67 -14.30
CA GLU A 309 -8.52 -39.96 -14.84
C GLU A 309 -10.01 -40.19 -14.61
N ARG A 310 -10.50 -39.93 -13.39
CA ARG A 310 -11.91 -40.12 -13.04
C ARG A 310 -12.85 -39.24 -13.88
N ASN A 311 -12.46 -38.00 -14.16
CA ASN A 311 -13.28 -37.05 -14.90
C ASN A 311 -12.93 -37.00 -16.41
N ASN A 312 -12.06 -37.90 -16.89
CA ASN A 312 -11.57 -37.96 -18.27
C ASN A 312 -10.97 -36.63 -18.80
N LEU A 313 -10.26 -35.90 -17.95
CA LEU A 313 -9.63 -34.62 -18.27
C LEU A 313 -8.16 -34.81 -18.70
N LEU A 314 -7.60 -33.81 -19.37
CA LEU A 314 -6.21 -33.80 -19.85
C LEU A 314 -5.24 -33.15 -18.86
N GLY A 315 -5.66 -32.06 -18.21
CA GLY A 315 -4.86 -31.33 -17.24
C GLY A 315 -5.68 -30.29 -16.48
N ILE A 316 -5.12 -29.77 -15.40
CA ILE A 316 -5.66 -28.69 -14.58
C ILE A 316 -4.88 -27.41 -14.92
N VAL A 317 -5.57 -26.29 -15.12
CA VAL A 317 -4.96 -24.97 -15.34
C VAL A 317 -5.39 -24.04 -14.21
N ARG A 318 -4.42 -23.42 -13.53
CA ARG A 318 -4.67 -22.64 -12.31
C ARG A 318 -3.83 -21.37 -12.16
N GLY A 319 -4.23 -20.48 -11.24
CA GLY A 319 -3.59 -19.19 -10.94
C GLY A 319 -2.84 -19.17 -9.60
N HIS A 320 -3.07 -18.15 -8.78
CA HIS A 320 -2.82 -18.00 -7.32
C HIS A 320 -1.37 -18.03 -6.81
N GLU A 321 -0.43 -18.65 -7.53
CA GLU A 321 0.98 -18.70 -7.14
C GLU A 321 1.85 -17.94 -8.14
N ALA A 322 2.51 -16.88 -7.68
CA ALA A 322 3.48 -16.14 -8.46
C ALA A 322 4.59 -17.05 -9.02
N GLN A 323 4.91 -16.86 -10.31
CA GLN A 323 5.94 -17.61 -11.03
C GLN A 323 6.94 -16.65 -11.68
N ASP A 324 8.24 -16.92 -11.55
CA ASP A 324 9.30 -16.08 -12.14
C ASP A 324 9.17 -15.96 -13.68
N ALA A 325 8.85 -17.09 -14.35
CA ALA A 325 8.58 -17.11 -15.78
C ALA A 325 7.14 -16.72 -16.16
N GLY A 326 6.29 -16.40 -15.18
CA GLY A 326 4.85 -16.18 -15.37
C GLY A 326 4.03 -17.46 -15.59
N TYR A 327 4.67 -18.64 -15.62
CA TYR A 327 3.98 -19.92 -15.67
C TYR A 327 4.85 -21.04 -15.10
N MET A 328 4.23 -22.15 -14.73
CA MET A 328 4.89 -23.39 -14.34
C MET A 328 4.14 -24.60 -14.90
N MET A 329 4.87 -25.51 -15.55
CA MET A 329 4.33 -26.79 -16.01
C MET A 329 4.80 -27.89 -15.07
N TYR A 330 3.86 -28.57 -14.43
CA TYR A 330 4.17 -29.64 -13.48
C TYR A 330 4.37 -30.99 -14.18
N ARG A 331 4.66 -32.01 -13.38
CA ARG A 331 4.92 -33.38 -13.84
C ARG A 331 3.83 -33.87 -14.81
N LYS A 332 4.23 -34.57 -15.87
CA LYS A 332 3.32 -35.10 -16.88
C LYS A 332 2.60 -36.34 -16.37
N THR A 333 1.31 -36.45 -16.68
CA THR A 333 0.50 -37.63 -16.38
C THR A 333 1.07 -38.90 -17.02
N PRO A 334 0.92 -40.08 -16.39
CA PRO A 334 1.49 -41.32 -16.91
C PRO A 334 0.79 -41.79 -18.19
N THR A 335 -0.53 -41.59 -18.25
CA THR A 335 -1.41 -42.07 -19.32
C THR A 335 -1.37 -41.16 -20.55
N LYS A 336 -1.65 -39.87 -20.38
CA LYS A 336 -1.79 -38.91 -21.48
C LYS A 336 -0.49 -38.18 -21.85
N LYS A 337 0.59 -38.35 -21.07
CA LYS A 337 1.91 -37.70 -21.25
C LYS A 337 1.84 -36.17 -21.39
N PHE A 338 0.83 -35.56 -20.77
CA PHE A 338 0.58 -34.12 -20.75
C PHE A 338 0.76 -33.59 -19.31
N PRO A 339 1.26 -32.35 -19.09
CA PRO A 339 1.38 -31.76 -17.76
C PRO A 339 0.07 -31.91 -16.97
N SER A 340 0.13 -32.51 -15.78
CA SER A 340 -1.08 -32.73 -14.99
C SER A 340 -1.67 -31.42 -14.47
N VAL A 341 -0.80 -30.47 -14.12
CA VAL A 341 -1.15 -29.13 -13.63
C VAL A 341 -0.31 -28.11 -14.38
N ILE A 342 -0.89 -26.95 -14.65
CA ILE A 342 -0.21 -25.77 -15.20
C ILE A 342 -0.63 -24.57 -14.36
N THR A 343 0.33 -23.90 -13.74
CA THR A 343 0.11 -22.59 -13.09
C THR A 343 0.42 -21.49 -14.10
N VAL A 344 -0.45 -20.50 -14.20
CA VAL A 344 -0.25 -19.29 -15.00
C VAL A 344 -0.42 -18.06 -14.10
N PHE A 345 0.47 -17.09 -14.28
CA PHE A 345 0.49 -15.87 -13.49
C PHE A 345 0.67 -14.66 -14.43
N SER A 346 -0.26 -13.72 -14.36
CA SER A 346 -0.40 -12.65 -15.36
C SER A 346 -0.10 -11.25 -14.80
N ALA A 347 0.52 -11.17 -13.61
CA ALA A 347 1.02 -9.94 -13.02
C ALA A 347 2.56 -9.88 -13.16
N PRO A 348 3.12 -9.26 -14.22
CA PRO A 348 4.57 -9.10 -14.36
C PRO A 348 5.11 -8.10 -13.33
N ASN A 349 6.36 -8.26 -12.90
CA ASN A 349 7.00 -7.43 -11.88
C ASN A 349 6.09 -7.20 -10.66
N TYR A 350 5.51 -8.29 -10.15
CA TYR A 350 4.53 -8.26 -9.08
C TYR A 350 5.05 -7.45 -7.87
N LEU A 351 4.17 -6.62 -7.30
CA LEU A 351 4.47 -5.67 -6.21
C LEU A 351 5.62 -4.68 -6.51
N ASP A 352 5.97 -4.47 -7.77
CA ASP A 352 7.14 -3.68 -8.20
C ASP A 352 8.51 -4.19 -7.71
N VAL A 353 8.58 -5.40 -7.13
CA VAL A 353 9.81 -5.95 -6.52
C VAL A 353 10.15 -7.37 -6.97
N TYR A 354 9.19 -8.17 -7.41
CA TYR A 354 9.45 -9.57 -7.77
C TYR A 354 10.28 -9.73 -9.05
N HIS A 355 10.23 -8.74 -9.96
CA HIS A 355 10.91 -8.78 -11.26
C HIS A 355 10.58 -9.99 -12.14
N ASN A 356 9.47 -10.67 -11.85
CA ASN A 356 8.98 -11.81 -12.64
C ASN A 356 8.40 -11.36 -13.98
N ARG A 357 8.27 -12.30 -14.92
CA ARG A 357 7.48 -12.12 -16.14
C ARG A 357 6.01 -12.46 -15.87
N GLY A 358 5.13 -11.87 -16.67
CA GLY A 358 3.74 -12.29 -16.80
C GLY A 358 3.62 -13.28 -17.97
N ALA A 359 2.63 -14.18 -17.91
CA ALA A 359 2.31 -15.04 -19.05
C ALA A 359 0.81 -15.24 -19.24
N VAL A 360 0.43 -15.58 -20.47
CA VAL A 360 -0.90 -16.07 -20.82
C VAL A 360 -0.79 -17.36 -21.63
N ILE A 361 -1.78 -18.24 -21.48
CA ILE A 361 -1.86 -19.52 -22.19
C ILE A 361 -2.84 -19.37 -23.34
N LYS A 362 -2.34 -19.40 -24.59
CA LYS A 362 -3.18 -19.42 -25.79
C LYS A 362 -3.45 -20.85 -26.22
N TYR A 363 -4.70 -21.25 -26.20
CA TYR A 363 -5.17 -22.55 -26.64
C TYR A 363 -5.99 -22.43 -27.91
N ALA A 364 -5.45 -22.93 -29.02
CA ALA A 364 -6.12 -22.92 -30.32
C ALA A 364 -5.71 -24.14 -31.14
N ASN A 365 -6.63 -24.70 -31.93
CA ASN A 365 -6.35 -25.85 -32.81
C ASN A 365 -5.71 -27.04 -32.08
N LYS A 366 -6.13 -27.28 -30.84
CA LYS A 366 -5.59 -28.32 -29.93
C LYS A 366 -4.12 -28.12 -29.52
N ASN A 367 -3.51 -26.98 -29.84
CA ASN A 367 -2.15 -26.62 -29.45
C ASN A 367 -2.17 -25.57 -28.34
N ILE A 368 -1.25 -25.72 -27.39
CA ILE A 368 -1.02 -24.75 -26.30
C ILE A 368 0.23 -23.95 -26.63
N THR A 369 0.11 -22.64 -26.64
CA THR A 369 1.21 -21.70 -26.80
C THR A 369 1.23 -20.76 -25.60
N ILE A 370 2.35 -20.68 -24.90
CA ILE A 370 2.52 -19.71 -23.81
C ILE A 370 3.14 -18.43 -24.37
N ARG A 371 2.55 -17.29 -24.03
CA ARG A 371 3.08 -15.97 -24.38
C ARG A 371 3.48 -15.25 -23.11
N GLN A 372 4.77 -14.99 -22.95
CA GLN A 372 5.32 -14.22 -21.85
C GLN A 372 5.42 -12.74 -22.24
N TYR A 373 5.35 -11.87 -21.24
CA TYR A 373 5.52 -10.42 -21.38
C TYR A 373 6.12 -9.82 -20.11
N ASN A 374 6.68 -8.62 -20.27
CA ASN A 374 7.28 -7.86 -19.18
C ASN A 374 6.30 -6.79 -18.69
N SER A 375 6.61 -6.19 -17.54
CA SER A 375 5.81 -5.13 -16.95
C SER A 375 5.85 -3.85 -17.77
N SER A 376 4.80 -3.05 -17.59
CA SER A 376 4.60 -1.73 -18.18
C SER A 376 4.73 -0.68 -17.08
N SER A 377 5.17 0.53 -17.45
CA SER A 377 5.18 1.65 -16.52
C SER A 377 3.76 2.04 -16.13
N HIS A 378 3.53 2.31 -14.84
CA HIS A 378 2.28 2.84 -14.32
C HIS A 378 2.53 4.11 -13.47
N PRO A 379 1.51 4.95 -13.25
CA PRO A 379 1.58 6.07 -12.32
C PRO A 379 1.91 5.62 -10.91
N TYR A 380 2.61 6.49 -10.20
CA TYR A 380 2.99 6.26 -8.81
C TYR A 380 1.89 6.72 -7.87
N TRP A 381 1.53 5.86 -6.93
CA TRP A 381 0.69 6.18 -5.79
C TRP A 381 1.52 6.03 -4.52
N LEU A 382 1.35 6.98 -3.59
CA LEU A 382 1.84 6.76 -2.23
C LEU A 382 1.13 5.55 -1.63
N PRO A 383 1.80 4.80 -0.73
CA PRO A 383 1.17 3.71 -0.03
C PRO A 383 -0.19 4.13 0.50
N ASN A 384 -1.15 3.21 0.43
CA ASN A 384 -2.40 3.39 1.16
C ASN A 384 -3.25 4.60 0.68
N PHE A 385 -2.98 5.09 -0.54
CA PHE A 385 -3.62 6.24 -1.20
C PHE A 385 -3.51 7.55 -0.41
N MET A 386 -2.44 7.70 0.35
CA MET A 386 -2.17 8.90 1.14
C MET A 386 -1.89 10.10 0.24
N ASP A 387 -2.42 11.28 0.59
CA ASP A 387 -2.08 12.51 -0.11
C ASP A 387 -0.74 13.10 0.36
N GLY A 388 -0.16 13.98 -0.45
CA GLY A 388 1.15 14.57 -0.19
C GLY A 388 1.22 15.41 1.09
N PHE A 389 0.10 15.96 1.59
CA PHE A 389 0.10 16.70 2.86
C PHE A 389 0.11 15.73 4.03
N THR A 390 -0.78 14.74 4.04
CA THR A 390 -0.83 13.73 5.12
C THR A 390 0.53 13.03 5.25
N TRP A 391 1.20 12.76 4.14
CA TRP A 391 2.53 12.13 4.14
C TRP A 391 3.64 13.05 4.66
N SER A 392 3.67 14.33 4.25
CA SER A 392 4.79 15.23 4.55
C SER A 392 4.63 16.04 5.83
N LEU A 393 3.41 16.29 6.30
CA LEU A 393 3.14 17.16 7.45
C LEU A 393 3.82 16.70 8.74
N PRO A 394 3.85 15.39 9.08
CA PRO A 394 4.58 14.91 10.26
C PRO A 394 6.08 15.25 10.19
N PHE A 395 6.67 15.05 9.01
CA PHE A 395 8.07 15.37 8.77
C PHE A 395 8.37 16.87 8.87
N VAL A 396 7.54 17.69 8.23
CA VAL A 396 7.68 19.16 8.27
C VAL A 396 7.56 19.65 9.71
N GLY A 397 6.56 19.18 10.46
CA GLY A 397 6.38 19.53 11.86
C GLY A 397 7.60 19.18 12.70
N ALA A 398 8.11 17.96 12.56
CA ALA A 398 9.30 17.51 13.28
C ALA A 398 10.53 18.39 12.99
N LYS A 399 10.80 18.72 11.72
CA LYS A 399 11.96 19.53 11.35
C LYS A 399 11.84 21.00 11.75
N ILE A 400 10.64 21.58 11.70
CA ILE A 400 10.41 22.92 12.24
C ILE A 400 10.62 22.91 13.75
N THR A 401 10.13 21.91 14.46
CA THR A 401 10.34 21.79 15.90
C THR A 401 11.81 21.61 16.26
N GLU A 402 12.54 20.75 15.53
CA GLU A 402 13.98 20.56 15.69
C GLU A 402 14.75 21.87 15.47
N MET A 403 14.41 22.63 14.42
CA MET A 403 14.97 23.94 14.14
C MET A 403 14.69 24.93 15.28
N LEU A 404 13.45 24.98 15.79
CA LEU A 404 13.08 25.86 16.91
C LEU A 404 13.83 25.48 18.19
N LEU A 405 14.03 24.19 18.46
CA LEU A 405 14.83 23.71 19.59
C LEU A 405 16.30 24.09 19.44
N ALA A 406 16.86 23.96 18.24
CA ALA A 406 18.22 24.39 17.96
C ALA A 406 18.39 25.91 18.17
N ILE A 407 17.42 26.72 17.73
CA ILE A 407 17.41 28.17 17.98
C ILE A 407 17.30 28.44 19.48
N LEU A 408 16.39 27.79 20.21
CA LEU A 408 16.26 27.97 21.65
C LEU A 408 17.51 27.50 22.42
N ALA A 409 18.25 26.52 21.90
CA ALA A 409 19.52 26.07 22.47
C ALA A 409 20.67 27.06 22.24
N THR A 410 20.52 28.06 21.36
CA THR A 410 21.48 29.17 21.24
C THR A 410 21.31 30.25 22.31
N CYS A 411 20.16 30.29 23.01
CA CYS A 411 20.03 31.12 24.20
C CYS A 411 21.03 30.61 25.25
N SER A 412 22.00 31.44 25.60
CA SER A 412 23.08 31.06 26.50
C SER A 412 22.54 30.84 27.92
N PRO A 413 23.15 29.92 28.70
CA PRO A 413 22.87 29.81 30.13
C PRO A 413 23.07 31.14 30.87
N GLU A 414 23.89 32.06 30.34
CA GLU A 414 24.10 33.41 30.88
C GLU A 414 22.81 34.26 30.88
N GLU A 415 21.92 34.16 29.88
CA GLU A 415 20.60 34.83 29.92
C GLU A 415 19.61 34.18 30.92
N LEU A 416 19.91 32.95 31.36
CA LEU A 416 19.13 32.14 32.30
C LEU A 416 19.73 32.08 33.71
N GLU A 417 20.96 32.56 33.93
CA GLU A 417 21.71 32.48 35.20
C GLU A 417 21.89 33.81 35.94
N ASP A 418 21.57 34.98 35.37
CA ASP A 418 21.75 36.31 36.03
C ASP A 418 20.77 36.62 37.20
N THR A 419 20.55 35.65 38.09
CA THR A 419 19.72 35.77 39.30
C THR A 419 20.38 35.21 40.57
N GLU A 420 21.69 34.94 40.61
CA GLU A 420 22.35 34.43 41.83
C GLU A 420 23.64 35.16 42.23
N VAL A 421 23.72 36.49 42.05
CA VAL A 421 24.68 37.28 42.85
C VAL A 421 23.93 37.94 44.00
N SER A 422 24.00 37.24 45.13
CA SER A 422 23.78 37.72 46.49
C SER A 422 24.11 39.20 46.67
N ILE A 423 23.18 39.91 47.29
CA ILE A 423 23.36 41.24 47.88
C ILE A 423 24.37 41.10 49.02
N GLU A 424 25.68 41.14 48.75
CA GLU A 424 26.70 41.49 49.74
C GLU A 424 27.80 42.35 49.08
N GLU A 425 27.97 43.52 49.70
CA GLU A 425 28.93 44.64 49.55
C GLU A 425 30.09 44.53 48.53
N GLY A 426 30.19 45.54 47.65
CA GLY A 426 31.46 45.98 47.07
C GLY A 426 31.47 46.22 45.56
N ASP A 427 31.92 47.41 45.16
CA ASP A 427 32.37 47.85 43.83
C ASP A 427 31.34 48.08 42.71
N GLU A 428 30.73 49.27 42.79
CA GLU A 428 30.21 50.06 41.68
C GLU A 428 31.32 50.41 40.66
N ALA A 429 31.40 49.73 39.51
CA ALA A 429 32.07 50.34 38.34
C ALA A 429 31.73 49.74 36.96
N THR A 430 31.07 48.58 36.86
CA THR A 430 30.83 47.94 35.54
C THR A 430 29.44 47.34 35.41
N ARG A 431 28.42 48.08 35.87
CA ARG A 431 27.00 47.66 35.92
C ARG A 431 26.08 48.34 34.90
N ALA A 432 26.59 48.78 33.75
CA ALA A 432 25.75 49.27 32.66
C ALA A 432 26.50 48.93 31.37
N ILE A 433 25.93 48.23 30.39
CA ILE A 433 24.94 48.77 29.46
C ILE A 433 24.20 47.57 28.81
N MET A 434 23.11 47.07 29.41
CA MET A 434 21.97 46.48 28.67
C MET A 434 20.76 46.17 29.57
N ASP A 435 20.97 45.98 30.88
CA ASP A 435 19.91 45.60 31.84
C ASP A 435 19.14 46.77 32.50
N LEU A 436 19.38 48.00 32.06
CA LEU A 436 18.79 49.20 32.68
C LEU A 436 17.44 49.62 32.09
N ALA A 437 16.74 48.75 31.35
CA ALA A 437 15.51 49.13 30.64
C ALA A 437 14.21 48.40 31.04
N LEU A 438 14.21 47.41 31.96
CA LEU A 438 12.96 46.72 32.35
C LEU A 438 12.90 46.43 33.86
N PRO A 439 11.76 46.70 34.54
CA PRO A 439 11.60 46.41 35.97
C PRO A 439 11.66 44.89 36.30
N PRO A 440 12.10 44.49 37.51
CA PRO A 440 12.29 43.09 37.94
C PRO A 440 11.13 42.10 37.67
N PRO A 441 9.84 42.48 37.82
CA PRO A 441 8.72 41.58 37.49
C PRO A 441 8.58 41.28 36.00
N GLU A 442 9.09 42.12 35.10
CA GLU A 442 9.01 41.86 33.66
C GLU A 442 10.06 40.83 33.20
N ILE A 443 11.19 40.75 33.89
CA ILE A 443 12.25 39.75 33.63
C ILE A 443 11.78 38.34 34.03
N SER A 444 11.10 38.21 35.18
CA SER A 444 10.54 36.92 35.62
C SER A 444 9.41 36.44 34.71
N VAL A 445 8.54 37.35 34.26
CA VAL A 445 7.48 37.05 33.27
C VAL A 445 8.09 36.64 31.93
N ARG A 446 9.18 37.30 31.49
CA ARG A 446 9.90 36.93 30.26
C ARG A 446 10.56 35.55 30.36
N ARG A 447 11.19 35.21 31.49
CA ARG A 447 11.77 33.88 31.73
C ARG A 447 10.70 32.78 31.81
N GLN A 448 9.54 33.07 32.42
CA GLN A 448 8.41 32.14 32.45
C GLN A 448 7.79 31.95 31.06
N ALA A 449 7.75 33.00 30.23
CA ALA A 449 7.34 32.90 28.84
C ALA A 449 8.32 32.05 28.01
N ILE A 450 9.63 32.16 28.23
CA ILE A 450 10.65 31.31 27.57
C ILE A 450 10.49 29.85 28.01
N LYS A 451 10.33 29.58 29.31
CA LYS A 451 10.08 28.22 29.83
C LYS A 451 8.81 27.60 29.25
N ASN A 452 7.72 28.38 29.16
CA ASN A 452 6.47 27.93 28.54
C ASN A 452 6.63 27.67 27.04
N LYS A 453 7.44 28.47 26.33
CA LYS A 453 7.76 28.24 24.91
C LYS A 453 8.58 26.97 24.71
N ILE A 454 9.59 26.72 25.55
CA ILE A 454 10.39 25.47 25.52
C ILE A 454 9.50 24.25 25.77
N LEU A 455 8.63 24.31 26.79
CA LEU A 455 7.68 23.24 27.09
C LEU A 455 6.69 23.00 25.93
N ALA A 456 6.18 24.07 25.31
CA ALA A 456 5.30 23.96 24.15
C ALA A 456 6.00 23.35 22.93
N VAL A 457 7.24 23.74 22.67
CA VAL A 457 8.06 23.19 21.57
C VAL A 457 8.40 21.72 21.83
N GLY A 458 8.74 21.34 23.06
CA GLY A 458 8.95 19.94 23.44
C GLY A 458 7.71 19.06 23.31
N LYS A 459 6.53 19.57 23.70
CA LYS A 459 5.25 18.87 23.48
C LYS A 459 4.94 18.67 22.00
N MET A 460 5.14 19.70 21.17
CA MET A 460 4.99 19.58 19.72
C MET A 460 5.97 18.56 19.12
N GLN A 461 7.20 18.48 19.62
CA GLN A 461 8.18 17.50 19.14
C GLN A 461 7.67 16.07 19.33
N ARG A 462 7.12 15.77 20.51
CA ARG A 462 6.57 14.44 20.83
C ARG A 462 5.39 14.09 19.92
N VAL A 463 4.49 15.04 19.70
CA VAL A 463 3.33 14.86 18.80
C VAL A 463 3.79 14.59 17.37
N PHE A 464 4.70 15.40 16.82
CA PHE A 464 5.17 15.20 15.44
C PHE A 464 6.07 13.97 15.27
N GLN A 465 6.77 13.55 16.33
CA GLN A 465 7.51 12.30 16.33
C GLN A 465 6.57 11.10 16.30
N LEU A 466 5.52 11.08 17.12
CA LEU A 466 4.51 10.02 17.09
C LEU A 466 3.77 9.97 15.74
N LEU A 467 3.36 11.12 15.20
CA LEU A 467 2.72 11.19 13.88
C LEU A 467 3.65 10.72 12.76
N ARG A 468 4.96 10.92 12.92
CA ARG A 468 5.96 10.46 11.97
C ARG A 468 6.15 8.95 12.08
N GLU A 469 6.29 8.42 13.29
CA GLU A 469 6.36 6.98 13.55
C GLU A 469 5.11 6.29 12.98
N GLU A 470 3.91 6.86 13.16
CA GLU A 470 2.67 6.37 12.55
C GLU A 470 2.67 6.47 11.01
N ALA A 471 3.16 7.57 10.43
CA ALA A 471 3.24 7.73 8.97
C ALA A 471 4.30 6.81 8.33
N GLU A 472 5.42 6.60 9.01
CA GLU A 472 6.47 5.65 8.63
C GLU A 472 5.95 4.22 8.78
N ASN A 473 5.31 3.86 9.91
CA ASN A 473 4.64 2.58 10.11
C ASN A 473 3.54 2.33 9.08
N ALA A 474 2.74 3.32 8.68
CA ALA A 474 1.73 3.16 7.64
C ALA A 474 2.33 2.95 6.23
N SER A 475 3.56 3.44 6.01
CA SER A 475 4.35 3.20 4.81
C SER A 475 5.13 1.88 4.87
N GLU A 476 5.49 1.44 6.08
CA GLU A 476 6.19 0.20 6.37
C GLU A 476 5.24 -0.99 6.50
N LEU A 477 4.01 -0.85 6.96
CA LEU A 477 2.96 -1.90 6.95
C LEU A 477 2.60 -2.32 5.51
N ALA A 478 2.88 -1.47 4.52
CA ALA A 478 2.81 -1.84 3.10
C ALA A 478 4.05 -2.62 2.61
N ALA A 479 5.14 -2.65 3.39
CA ALA A 479 6.42 -3.29 3.08
C ALA A 479 6.91 -4.34 4.11
N VAL A 480 6.27 -4.45 5.28
CA VAL A 480 6.78 -5.12 6.49
C VAL A 480 5.59 -5.66 7.29
N ALA A 481 5.18 -6.89 6.98
CA ALA A 481 4.64 -7.83 7.95
C ALA A 481 5.80 -8.69 8.48
N SER A 482 6.86 -8.05 8.98
CA SER A 482 8.03 -8.75 9.50
C SER A 482 8.65 -7.99 10.66
N GLU A 483 8.59 -8.57 11.86
CA GLU A 483 9.75 -8.71 12.73
C GLU A 483 9.38 -9.55 13.98
N GLU A 484 10.14 -10.62 14.22
CA GLU A 484 10.53 -10.98 15.58
C GLU A 484 11.94 -10.43 15.82
N PRO A 485 12.28 -9.99 17.04
CA PRO A 485 13.47 -9.19 17.29
C PRO A 485 14.73 -10.05 17.30
N ILE A 486 15.66 -9.78 16.38
CA ILE A 486 17.02 -10.30 16.45
C ILE A 486 17.85 -9.36 17.33
N ALA A 487 18.33 -9.89 18.45
CA ALA A 487 19.20 -9.17 19.37
C ALA A 487 20.55 -8.79 18.71
N GLY A 488 20.89 -7.50 18.71
CA GLY A 488 22.26 -7.01 18.54
C GLY A 488 22.54 -6.18 17.29
N LEU A 489 21.85 -5.05 17.11
CA LEU A 489 22.37 -3.94 16.31
C LEU A 489 22.13 -2.59 16.99
N ASP A 490 23.23 -1.85 17.16
CA ASP A 490 23.27 -0.51 17.72
C ASP A 490 22.43 0.48 16.92
N ARG A 491 21.71 1.34 17.64
CA ARG A 491 20.91 2.47 17.12
C ARG A 491 21.79 3.40 16.28
N VAL A 492 21.58 3.41 14.96
CA VAL A 492 22.15 4.41 14.03
C VAL A 492 21.13 5.53 13.79
N GLY A 493 21.62 6.76 13.68
CA GLY A 493 20.89 8.01 13.89
C GLY A 493 19.75 8.34 12.92
N SER A 494 18.80 9.11 13.44
CA SER A 494 17.45 9.46 12.95
C SER A 494 17.39 10.51 11.83
N ASP A 495 18.38 10.57 10.93
CA ASP A 495 18.57 11.76 10.08
C ASP A 495 18.66 11.49 8.57
N LEU A 496 17.87 10.53 8.08
CA LEU A 496 17.76 10.26 6.65
C LEU A 496 16.29 10.25 6.22
N LEU A 497 15.84 11.42 5.75
CA LEU A 497 14.74 11.50 4.78
C LEU A 497 14.97 10.44 3.71
N THR A 498 13.96 9.60 3.46
CA THR A 498 13.86 8.65 2.33
C THR A 498 14.65 7.33 2.37
N ALA A 499 15.50 7.03 3.36
CA ALA A 499 16.40 5.88 3.19
C ALA A 499 15.81 4.49 3.44
N GLN A 500 14.87 4.24 4.37
CA GLN A 500 14.51 2.86 4.73
C GLN A 500 13.68 2.11 3.67
N GLY A 501 12.73 2.77 3.00
CA GLY A 501 12.00 2.17 1.87
C GLY A 501 12.88 1.84 0.66
N THR A 502 13.92 2.64 0.40
CA THR A 502 14.96 2.34 -0.61
C THR A 502 16.03 1.36 -0.12
N GLN A 503 16.31 1.27 1.19
CA GLN A 503 17.24 0.29 1.74
C GLN A 503 16.67 -1.13 1.61
N MET A 504 15.35 -1.34 1.78
CA MET A 504 14.73 -2.65 1.50
C MET A 504 14.79 -3.05 0.01
N ARG A 505 14.64 -2.11 -0.93
CA ARG A 505 14.91 -2.36 -2.36
C ARG A 505 16.35 -2.80 -2.64
N HIS A 506 17.31 -2.52 -1.75
CA HIS A 506 18.68 -3.02 -1.87
C HIS A 506 18.87 -4.45 -1.33
N TYR A 507 17.94 -4.97 -0.52
CA TYR A 507 17.96 -6.34 0.02
C TYR A 507 17.20 -7.35 -0.85
N ILE A 508 16.12 -6.95 -1.52
CA ILE A 508 15.40 -7.81 -2.47
C ILE A 508 16.16 -7.82 -3.80
N ARG A 509 16.99 -8.84 -4.02
CA ARG A 509 17.79 -8.98 -5.26
C ARG A 509 17.29 -10.07 -6.18
N SER A 510 16.39 -10.93 -5.70
CA SER A 510 15.89 -12.09 -6.44
C SER A 510 14.41 -12.33 -6.20
N PHE A 511 13.77 -13.01 -7.15
CA PHE A 511 12.39 -13.49 -7.04
C PHE A 511 12.16 -14.29 -5.74
N ALA A 512 13.12 -15.13 -5.36
CA ALA A 512 13.02 -15.95 -4.15
C ALA A 512 13.05 -15.12 -2.86
N ASP A 513 13.78 -14.01 -2.86
CA ASP A 513 13.81 -13.10 -1.70
C ASP A 513 12.50 -12.31 -1.60
N ALA A 514 11.96 -11.82 -2.73
CA ALA A 514 10.66 -11.15 -2.78
C ALA A 514 9.53 -12.08 -2.31
N ARG A 515 9.53 -13.33 -2.79
CA ARG A 515 8.57 -14.36 -2.36
C ARG A 515 8.67 -14.65 -0.86
N ARG A 516 9.88 -14.63 -0.29
CA ARG A 516 10.09 -14.87 1.14
C ARG A 516 9.57 -13.71 1.99
N SER A 517 9.80 -12.46 1.58
CA SER A 517 9.27 -11.28 2.29
C SER A 517 7.75 -11.19 2.25
N ASP A 518 7.13 -11.73 1.20
CA ASP A 518 5.69 -11.62 0.98
C ASP A 518 4.88 -12.81 1.51
N LEU A 519 5.54 -13.84 2.05
CA LEU A 519 4.91 -15.10 2.46
C LEU A 519 3.78 -14.93 3.48
N MET A 520 3.86 -13.91 4.35
CA MET A 520 2.79 -13.61 5.32
C MET A 520 1.55 -13.02 4.66
N ASN A 521 1.69 -12.27 3.57
CA ASN A 521 0.57 -11.71 2.82
C ASN A 521 -0.08 -12.74 1.89
N GLU A 522 0.59 -13.87 1.65
CA GLU A 522 0.04 -15.02 0.92
C GLU A 522 -0.89 -15.89 1.80
N ARG A 523 -0.94 -15.61 3.12
CA ARG A 523 -1.80 -16.29 4.09
C ARG A 523 -3.20 -15.70 4.14
N LEU A 524 -4.17 -16.52 4.55
CA LEU A 524 -5.46 -16.04 4.99
C LEU A 524 -5.26 -15.15 6.23
N PRO A 525 -5.70 -13.88 6.22
CA PRO A 525 -5.58 -12.98 7.36
C PRO A 525 -6.32 -13.52 8.60
N ILE A 526 -5.76 -13.29 9.79
CA ILE A 526 -6.42 -13.60 11.07
C ILE A 526 -6.88 -12.28 11.67
N PHE A 527 -8.20 -12.08 11.80
CA PHE A 527 -8.73 -10.93 12.54
C PHE A 527 -8.57 -11.18 14.04
N GLN A 528 -7.70 -10.43 14.72
CA GLN A 528 -7.72 -10.37 16.18
C GLN A 528 -8.81 -9.37 16.62
N PRO A 529 -9.65 -9.68 17.62
CA PRO A 529 -10.72 -8.77 18.07
C PRO A 529 -10.22 -7.42 18.62
N THR A 530 -8.93 -7.31 18.95
CA THR A 530 -8.26 -6.07 19.36
C THR A 530 -7.85 -5.19 18.18
N ASP A 531 -7.85 -5.73 16.96
CA ASP A 531 -7.63 -4.99 15.72
C ASP A 531 -8.96 -4.38 15.24
N SER A 532 -9.76 -3.85 16.16
CA SER A 532 -10.84 -2.93 15.80
C SER A 532 -10.17 -1.73 15.15
N VAL A 533 -10.19 -1.71 13.83
CA VAL A 533 -10.01 -0.57 12.92
C VAL A 533 -9.66 0.69 13.70
N ALA A 534 -8.36 0.94 13.88
CA ALA A 534 -7.93 2.33 13.92
C ALA A 534 -8.42 2.89 12.58
N ASP A 535 -9.58 3.54 12.59
CA ASP A 535 -10.07 4.33 11.49
C ASP A 535 -8.97 5.34 11.21
N PHE A 536 -8.10 5.01 10.26
CA PHE A 536 -7.10 5.93 9.76
C PHE A 536 -7.89 7.13 9.24
N PRO A 537 -7.75 8.32 9.87
CA PRO A 537 -8.58 9.45 9.52
C PRO A 537 -8.24 9.85 8.09
N VAL A 538 -9.15 9.56 7.15
CA VAL A 538 -9.13 10.19 5.83
C VAL A 538 -9.43 11.66 6.09
N MET A 539 -8.39 12.47 6.22
CA MET A 539 -8.52 13.91 6.36
C MET A 539 -8.96 14.48 5.00
N PRO A 540 -10.15 15.09 4.89
CA PRO A 540 -10.47 15.85 3.71
C PRO A 540 -9.56 17.09 3.69
N ALA A 541 -8.91 17.35 2.56
CA ALA A 541 -8.19 18.60 2.36
C ALA A 541 -9.12 19.79 2.70
N PRO A 542 -8.59 20.92 3.22
CA PRO A 542 -9.40 22.08 3.62
C PRO A 542 -10.36 22.61 2.54
N SER A 543 -10.11 22.29 1.27
CA SER A 543 -10.96 22.64 0.12
C SER A 543 -12.24 21.80 -0.02
N MET A 544 -12.41 20.71 0.75
CA MET A 544 -13.53 19.76 0.61
C MET A 544 -14.56 19.80 1.76
N ARG A 545 -14.57 20.84 2.62
CA ARG A 545 -15.64 21.02 3.62
C ARG A 545 -16.97 21.42 2.94
N ARG A 546 -17.83 20.45 2.63
CA ARG A 546 -19.27 20.73 2.46
C ARG A 546 -19.86 21.07 3.83
N ARG A 547 -20.50 22.23 3.93
CA ARG A 547 -21.24 22.65 5.13
C ARG A 547 -22.46 21.75 5.30
N GLY A 548 -22.41 20.89 6.32
CA GLY A 548 -23.58 20.31 6.98
C GLY A 548 -23.90 18.87 6.58
N SER A 549 -23.48 17.92 7.43
CA SER A 549 -24.27 16.75 7.81
C SER A 549 -23.54 15.95 8.90
N GLY A 550 -24.25 15.78 10.03
CA GLY A 550 -24.23 14.72 11.06
C GLY A 550 -22.97 13.91 11.36
N ASP A 551 -22.67 13.84 12.67
CA ASP A 551 -21.77 12.93 13.38
C ASP A 551 -21.67 11.53 12.77
N ILE A 552 -20.43 11.11 12.50
CA ILE A 552 -20.02 9.72 12.47
C ILE A 552 -18.74 9.66 13.30
N ASP A 553 -18.79 8.88 14.38
CA ASP A 553 -17.72 8.70 15.37
C ASP A 553 -16.41 8.31 14.68
N GLY A 554 -15.45 9.25 14.68
CA GLY A 554 -14.08 9.05 14.26
C GLY A 554 -13.18 9.95 15.10
N VAL A 555 -12.07 9.41 15.59
CA VAL A 555 -11.13 10.14 16.47
C VAL A 555 -10.52 11.30 15.67
N THR A 556 -10.84 12.53 16.06
CA THR A 556 -10.35 13.73 15.38
C THR A 556 -8.88 13.98 15.69
N MET A 557 -8.16 14.72 14.84
CA MET A 557 -6.78 15.17 15.12
C MET A 557 -6.68 15.88 16.49
N GLU A 558 -7.73 16.58 16.90
CA GLU A 558 -7.82 17.17 18.24
C GLU A 558 -7.81 16.10 19.35
N GLU A 559 -8.45 14.95 19.14
CA GLU A 559 -8.51 13.86 20.11
C GLU A 559 -7.19 13.06 20.19
N LEU A 560 -6.47 12.87 19.09
CA LEU A 560 -5.11 12.31 19.09
C LEU A 560 -4.08 13.25 19.73
N ILE A 561 -4.17 14.55 19.41
CA ILE A 561 -3.38 15.59 20.08
C ILE A 561 -3.70 15.61 21.56
N ARG A 562 -4.98 15.47 21.93
CA ARG A 562 -5.43 15.45 23.32
C ARG A 562 -4.91 14.22 24.06
N ARG A 563 -4.99 13.01 23.48
CA ARG A 563 -4.43 11.79 24.08
C ARG A 563 -2.91 11.87 24.28
N ALA A 564 -2.17 12.36 23.28
CA ALA A 564 -0.73 12.57 23.37
C ALA A 564 -0.33 13.67 24.38
N LEU A 565 -1.25 14.58 24.72
CA LEU A 565 -1.07 15.60 25.76
C LEU A 565 -1.53 15.14 27.15
N GLU A 566 -2.36 14.09 27.25
CA GLU A 566 -3.03 13.63 28.47
C GLU A 566 -2.49 12.30 29.04
N GLU A 567 -1.72 11.50 28.29
CA GLU A 567 -1.11 10.26 28.81
C GLU A 567 0.04 10.55 29.81
N PRO A 568 -0.07 10.10 31.08
CA PRO A 568 1.07 10.02 31.98
C PRO A 568 1.97 8.83 31.59
N ASP A 569 3.29 9.03 31.57
CA ASP A 569 4.26 7.98 31.22
C ASP A 569 4.09 6.74 32.14
N GLU A 570 4.12 5.53 31.57
CA GLU A 570 4.02 4.23 32.28
C GLU A 570 5.22 3.92 33.19
N ASP A 571 6.30 4.69 33.10
CA ASP A 571 7.40 4.61 34.05
C ASP A 571 7.16 5.62 35.17
N GLY A 572 6.73 5.14 36.34
CA GLY A 572 6.45 5.91 37.57
C GLY A 572 7.63 6.68 38.18
N LEU A 573 8.48 7.30 37.36
CA LEU A 573 9.50 8.28 37.68
C LEU A 573 9.00 9.65 37.26
N GLN A 574 8.61 10.48 38.23
CA GLN A 574 8.41 11.92 38.03
C GLN A 574 9.64 12.53 37.33
N GLY A 575 9.45 13.09 36.14
CA GLY A 575 10.51 13.75 35.37
C GLY A 575 10.86 13.05 34.07
N GLY A 576 10.07 13.25 33.01
CA GLY A 576 10.37 12.77 31.66
C GLY A 576 11.65 13.41 31.07
N THR A 577 12.18 12.91 29.95
CA THR A 577 13.42 13.41 29.32
C THR A 577 13.41 14.93 29.07
N VAL A 578 12.23 15.49 28.77
CA VAL A 578 12.02 16.94 28.58
C VAL A 578 12.04 17.70 29.90
N GLU A 579 11.49 17.13 30.98
CA GLU A 579 11.63 17.66 32.35
C GLU A 579 13.08 17.55 32.84
N ARG A 580 13.79 16.47 32.51
CA ARG A 580 15.22 16.31 32.81
C ARG A 580 16.10 17.24 31.98
N ILE A 581 15.74 17.59 30.75
CA ILE A 581 16.45 18.60 29.96
C ILE A 581 16.13 19.99 30.51
N ALA A 582 14.86 20.27 30.85
CA ALA A 582 14.46 21.52 31.50
C ALA A 582 15.09 21.68 32.91
N GLU A 583 15.24 20.60 33.67
CA GLU A 583 15.92 20.56 34.97
C GLU A 583 17.44 20.59 34.82
N ARG A 584 18.04 19.90 33.84
CA ARG A 584 19.49 19.98 33.57
C ARG A 584 19.91 21.36 33.07
N VAL A 585 19.04 22.03 32.32
CA VAL A 585 19.19 23.43 31.92
C VAL A 585 18.95 24.36 33.11
N ALA A 586 18.09 24.00 34.07
CA ALA A 586 17.85 24.78 35.29
C ALA A 586 18.86 24.54 36.44
N ILE A 587 19.65 23.45 36.42
CA ILE A 587 20.50 23.02 37.55
C ILE A 587 22.02 23.15 37.23
N GLY A 588 22.40 23.84 36.15
CA GLY A 588 23.76 24.43 36.02
C GLY A 588 24.95 23.45 36.18
N ARG A 589 24.88 22.21 35.67
CA ARG A 589 26.04 21.30 35.67
C ARG A 589 26.77 21.27 34.33
N LYS A 590 28.02 21.75 34.34
CA LYS A 590 29.00 21.68 33.24
C LYS A 590 29.07 20.28 32.63
N VAL A 591 28.78 20.17 31.33
CA VAL A 591 29.19 19.00 30.53
C VAL A 591 30.66 19.19 30.17
N THR A 592 31.54 18.46 30.85
CA THR A 592 32.96 18.35 30.49
C THR A 592 33.10 17.45 29.26
N GLY A 593 32.86 18.00 28.08
CA GLY A 593 33.15 17.34 26.81
C GLY A 593 33.34 18.38 25.72
N LYS A 594 34.58 18.56 25.24
CA LYS A 594 34.85 19.40 24.07
C LYS A 594 34.01 18.89 22.88
N PRO A 595 33.27 19.75 22.16
CA PRO A 595 32.71 19.36 20.88
C PRO A 595 33.86 19.01 19.92
N MET A 596 33.82 17.83 19.31
CA MET A 596 34.75 17.50 18.22
C MET A 596 34.40 18.34 17.00
N PRO A 597 35.40 18.92 16.30
CA PRO A 597 35.16 19.70 15.10
C PRO A 597 34.56 18.81 14.01
N LEU A 598 33.53 19.34 13.34
CA LEU A 598 32.97 18.80 12.10
C LEU A 598 34.11 18.63 11.07
N LYS A 599 34.42 17.39 10.71
CA LYS A 599 35.28 17.10 9.56
C LYS A 599 34.55 17.55 8.30
N ARG A 600 35.10 18.55 7.61
CA ARG A 600 34.80 18.80 6.19
C ARG A 600 35.20 17.55 5.41
N PHE A 601 34.23 16.85 4.84
CA PHE A 601 34.52 16.02 3.67
C PHE A 601 34.49 16.94 2.46
N GLU A 602 35.67 17.09 1.86
CA GLU A 602 35.85 17.75 0.58
C GLU A 602 35.03 17.02 -0.48
N THR A 603 34.30 17.79 -1.25
CA THR A 603 33.69 17.38 -2.50
C THR A 603 34.78 17.16 -3.54
N THR A 604 34.96 15.90 -3.94
CA THR A 604 35.48 15.52 -5.26
C THR A 604 34.58 14.47 -5.84
#